data_AF-A0AAW2PH25-F1
#
_entry.id   AF-A0AAW2PH25-F1
#
_cell.length_a   1.000
_cell.length_b   1.000
_cell.length_c   1.000
_cell.angle_alpha   90.00
_cell.angle_beta   90.00
_cell.angle_gamma   90.00
#
_symmetry.space_group_name_H-M   'P 1'
#
loop_
_entity.id
_entity.type
_entity.pdbx_description
1 polymer ?
#
loop_
_entity_poly.entity_id
_entity_poly.type
_entity_poly.pdbx_seq_one_letter_code
_entity_poly.pdbx_strand_id
1 'polypeptide(L)'
;MDQWSSESGSRLPLIAIVEITLQCTVHYFVAREKKSRVMLSNSQLWTNFEYKMFIQWHQKSIEHTFPKYNHQQQSVSIVIKRQSEYGHNTHVVKIANRECSCGKRTQFGIPCSHAQRVYIAYNINVASMVKDYYDLMAYKNTYSKAFEPLYPKDYWDVPAFELVHDTTIRISTRPG
;
A
#
# COMPACT_ATOMS: atom_id res chain seq x y z
N MET A 1 33.42 -14.40 50.54
CA MET A 1 34.05 -15.42 49.68
C MET A 1 32.95 -16.27 49.09
N ASP A 2 31.99 -15.67 48.39
CA ASP A 2 32.07 -14.97 47.10
C ASP A 2 31.76 -15.94 45.97
N GLN A 3 30.53 -15.86 45.46
CA GLN A 3 30.32 -15.67 44.02
C GLN A 3 28.88 -15.22 43.79
N TRP A 4 28.72 -13.89 43.84
CA TRP A 4 27.61 -13.20 43.21
C TRP A 4 27.69 -13.41 41.70
N SER A 5 26.56 -13.88 41.15
CA SER A 5 25.94 -13.38 39.93
C SER A 5 26.88 -13.03 38.76
N SER A 6 27.06 -13.96 37.84
CA SER A 6 27.44 -13.61 36.48
C SER A 6 26.68 -14.48 35.50
N GLU A 7 25.53 -14.01 35.01
CA GLU A 7 25.07 -14.20 33.63
C GLU A 7 23.67 -13.59 33.41
N SER A 8 23.56 -12.28 33.50
CA SER A 8 22.35 -11.58 33.03
C SER A 8 22.66 -10.16 32.59
N GLY A 9 23.63 -10.01 31.69
CA GLY A 9 24.15 -8.70 31.31
C GLY A 9 24.54 -8.58 29.84
N SER A 10 23.79 -9.14 28.88
CA SER A 10 24.05 -8.89 27.44
C SER A 10 22.95 -9.36 26.47
N ARG A 11 21.66 -9.31 26.83
CA ARG A 11 20.55 -9.59 25.86
C ARG A 11 19.47 -8.50 25.78
N LEU A 12 19.61 -7.43 26.58
CA LEU A 12 18.66 -6.32 26.70
C LEU A 12 18.40 -5.55 25.39
N PRO A 13 19.38 -5.30 24.50
CA PRO A 13 19.12 -4.48 23.31
C PRO A 13 18.16 -5.15 22.34
N LEU A 14 18.29 -6.46 22.12
CA LEU A 14 17.46 -7.18 21.14
C LEU A 14 16.01 -7.28 21.63
N ILE A 15 15.81 -7.66 22.90
CA ILE A 15 14.48 -7.74 23.51
C ILE A 15 13.82 -6.36 23.49
N ALA A 16 14.54 -5.31 23.91
CA ALA A 16 14.01 -3.95 23.88
C ALA A 16 13.65 -3.48 22.46
N ILE A 17 14.45 -3.81 21.43
CA ILE A 17 14.13 -3.49 20.03
C ILE A 17 12.86 -4.23 19.59
N VAL A 18 12.72 -5.52 19.92
CA VAL A 18 11.53 -6.31 19.58
C VAL A 18 10.29 -5.75 20.28
N GLU A 19 10.38 -5.42 21.57
CA GLU A 19 9.30 -4.81 22.34
C GLU A 19 8.89 -3.45 21.78
N ILE A 20 9.84 -2.55 21.52
CA ILE A 20 9.58 -1.24 20.91
C ILE A 20 8.92 -1.42 19.54
N THR A 21 9.43 -2.33 18.71
CA THR A 21 8.88 -2.60 17.38
C THR A 21 7.44 -3.10 17.47
N LEU A 22 7.16 -4.04 18.38
CA LEU A 22 5.80 -4.50 18.62
C LEU A 22 4.90 -3.36 19.11
N GLN A 23 5.33 -2.60 20.10
CA GLN A 23 4.56 -1.47 20.64
C GLN A 23 4.24 -0.43 19.57
N CYS A 24 5.23 -0.04 18.75
CA CYS A 24 5.03 0.87 17.62
C CYS A 24 4.03 0.29 16.61
N THR A 25 4.13 -1.01 16.31
CA THR A 25 3.22 -1.71 15.40
C THR A 25 1.78 -1.72 15.94
N VAL A 26 1.59 -2.11 17.20
CA VAL A 26 0.30 -2.10 17.88
C VAL A 26 -0.30 -0.69 17.88
N HIS A 27 0.49 0.31 18.28
CA HIS A 27 0.04 1.70 18.30
C HIS A 27 -0.42 2.16 16.90
N TYR A 28 0.33 1.80 15.86
CA TYR A 28 0.01 2.11 14.48
C TYR A 28 -1.31 1.46 14.03
N PHE A 29 -1.53 0.18 14.34
CA PHE A 29 -2.77 -0.52 14.03
C PHE A 29 -3.97 0.10 14.76
N VAL A 30 -3.84 0.35 16.07
CA VAL A 30 -4.89 1.00 16.87
C VAL A 30 -5.23 2.39 16.32
N ALA A 31 -4.24 3.20 15.95
CA ALA A 31 -4.45 4.52 15.38
C ALA A 31 -5.20 4.44 14.03
N ARG A 32 -4.90 3.44 13.20
CA ARG A 32 -5.57 3.22 11.91
C ARG A 32 -6.98 2.69 12.05
N GLU A 33 -7.20 1.79 13.00
CA GLU A 33 -8.52 1.27 13.32
C GLU A 33 -9.43 2.40 13.84
N LYS A 34 -8.92 3.27 14.73
CA LYS A 34 -9.61 4.51 15.15
C LYS A 34 -9.99 5.40 13.96
N LYS A 35 -9.05 5.63 13.04
CA LYS A 35 -9.31 6.39 11.80
C LYS A 35 -10.41 5.74 10.96
N SER A 36 -10.39 4.42 10.80
CA SER A 36 -11.39 3.69 10.02
C SER A 36 -12.82 3.87 10.56
N ARG A 37 -12.99 3.88 11.89
CA ARG A 37 -14.29 4.13 12.52
C ARG A 37 -14.85 5.51 12.20
N VAL A 38 -13.99 6.54 12.25
CA VAL A 38 -14.38 7.92 11.90
C VAL A 38 -14.75 8.03 10.42
N MET A 39 -14.01 7.37 9.54
CA MET A 39 -14.32 7.35 8.11
C MET A 39 -15.66 6.63 7.84
N LEU A 40 -15.93 5.54 8.55
CA LEU A 40 -17.18 4.77 8.44
C LEU A 40 -18.38 5.57 8.94
N SER A 41 -18.26 6.28 10.07
CA SER A 41 -19.34 7.16 10.56
C SER A 41 -19.66 8.28 9.58
N ASN A 42 -18.67 8.70 8.78
CA ASN A 42 -18.82 9.70 7.74
C ASN A 42 -19.27 9.11 6.40
N SER A 43 -19.62 7.82 6.33
CA SER A 43 -20.01 7.11 5.11
C SER A 43 -19.00 7.24 3.96
N GLN A 44 -17.70 7.29 4.28
CA GLN A 44 -16.66 7.36 3.27
C GLN A 44 -16.46 6.01 2.58
N LEU A 45 -16.21 6.03 1.27
CA LEU A 45 -15.94 4.82 0.49
C LEU A 45 -14.47 4.37 0.60
N TRP A 46 -13.55 5.32 0.69
CA TRP A 46 -12.10 5.08 0.72
C TRP A 46 -11.43 5.96 1.75
N THR A 47 -10.19 5.61 2.09
CA THR A 47 -9.30 6.45 2.89
C THR A 47 -8.96 7.77 2.19
N ASN A 48 -8.54 8.77 2.97
CA ASN A 48 -8.27 10.13 2.48
C ASN A 48 -7.21 10.19 1.36
N PHE A 49 -6.23 9.28 1.33
CA PHE A 49 -5.17 9.29 0.32
C PHE A 49 -5.72 8.92 -1.06
N GLU A 50 -6.46 7.82 -1.12
CA GLU A 50 -7.10 7.25 -2.29
C GLU A 50 -8.16 8.21 -2.83
N TYR A 51 -8.98 8.78 -1.93
CA TYR A 51 -9.96 9.79 -2.29
C TYR A 51 -9.30 11.01 -2.96
N LYS A 52 -8.24 11.55 -2.36
CA LYS A 52 -7.49 12.69 -2.94
C LYS A 52 -6.93 12.36 -4.32
N MET A 53 -6.31 11.18 -4.48
CA MET A 53 -5.76 10.74 -5.77
C MET A 53 -6.86 10.55 -6.82
N PHE A 54 -7.98 9.93 -6.44
CA PHE A 54 -9.14 9.71 -7.30
C PHE A 54 -9.69 11.05 -7.83
N ILE A 55 -9.94 12.02 -6.95
CA ILE A 55 -10.48 13.34 -7.31
C ILE A 55 -9.51 14.13 -8.18
N GLN A 56 -8.21 14.11 -7.85
CA GLN A 56 -7.20 14.80 -8.65
C GLN A 56 -7.15 14.25 -10.09
N TRP A 57 -7.24 12.93 -10.24
CA TRP A 57 -7.26 12.30 -11.57
C TRP A 57 -8.58 12.51 -12.29
N HIS A 58 -9.69 12.63 -11.55
CA HIS A 58 -10.98 13.03 -12.10
C HIS A 58 -10.92 14.41 -12.74
N GLN A 59 -10.39 15.40 -12.02
CA GLN A 59 -10.21 16.76 -12.55
C GLN A 59 -9.36 16.76 -13.83
N LYS A 60 -8.24 16.01 -13.83
CA LYS A 60 -7.40 15.84 -15.02
C LYS A 60 -8.10 15.13 -16.18
N SER A 61 -9.12 14.31 -15.91
CA SER A 61 -9.84 13.57 -16.95
C SER A 61 -10.64 14.48 -17.88
N ILE A 62 -11.12 15.62 -17.36
CA ILE A 62 -11.96 16.59 -18.08
C ILE A 62 -11.24 17.17 -19.30
N GLU A 63 -9.90 17.28 -19.24
CA GLU A 63 -9.09 17.81 -20.33
C GLU A 63 -8.93 16.84 -21.51
N HIS A 64 -9.28 15.55 -21.35
CA HIS A 64 -9.00 14.52 -22.34
C HIS A 64 -10.13 14.33 -23.37
N THR A 65 -9.74 14.05 -24.62
CA THR A 65 -10.65 13.89 -25.76
C THR A 65 -10.55 12.49 -26.39
N PHE A 66 -11.65 12.02 -27.00
CA PHE A 66 -11.71 10.72 -27.70
C PHE A 66 -11.42 10.86 -29.20
N PRO A 67 -10.28 10.37 -29.69
CA PRO A 67 -10.03 10.28 -31.12
C PRO A 67 -10.69 9.06 -31.80
N LYS A 68 -10.72 7.87 -31.16
CA LYS A 68 -11.06 6.58 -31.83
C LYS A 68 -11.59 5.49 -30.89
N TYR A 69 -12.47 4.63 -31.41
CA TYR A 69 -12.99 3.42 -30.74
C TYR A 69 -12.78 2.17 -31.61
N ASN A 70 -12.34 1.07 -30.97
CA ASN A 70 -12.23 -0.25 -31.57
C ASN A 70 -13.19 -1.22 -30.86
N HIS A 71 -14.23 -1.64 -31.59
CA HIS A 71 -15.29 -2.53 -31.06
C HIS A 71 -14.80 -3.95 -30.77
N GLN A 72 -13.94 -4.54 -31.62
CA GLN A 72 -13.46 -5.92 -31.46
C GLN A 72 -12.65 -6.11 -30.17
N GLN A 73 -11.89 -5.08 -29.76
CA GLN A 73 -11.06 -5.12 -28.56
C GLN A 73 -11.65 -4.36 -27.37
N GLN A 74 -12.90 -3.86 -27.48
CA GLN A 74 -13.53 -2.95 -26.51
C GLN A 74 -12.56 -1.87 -26.00
N SER A 75 -11.81 -1.28 -26.94
CA SER A 75 -10.67 -0.42 -26.66
C SER A 75 -10.93 0.99 -27.19
N VAL A 76 -10.59 1.98 -26.36
CA VAL A 76 -10.82 3.40 -26.66
C VAL A 76 -9.48 4.12 -26.61
N SER A 77 -9.15 4.84 -27.68
CA SER A 77 -8.01 5.75 -27.69
C SER A 77 -8.41 7.11 -27.11
N ILE A 78 -7.50 7.73 -26.36
CA ILE A 78 -7.65 9.01 -25.68
C ILE A 78 -6.49 9.92 -26.05
N VAL A 79 -6.77 11.14 -26.47
CA VAL A 79 -5.76 12.19 -26.69
C VAL A 79 -5.73 13.14 -25.50
N ILE A 80 -4.53 13.36 -24.98
CA ILE A 80 -4.22 14.35 -23.95
C ILE A 80 -3.94 15.69 -24.63
N LYS A 81 -4.57 16.77 -24.15
CA LYS A 81 -4.36 18.12 -24.71
C LYS A 81 -2.98 18.71 -24.45
N ARG A 82 -2.32 18.29 -23.36
CA ARG A 82 -0.98 18.76 -23.00
C ARG A 82 0.07 17.92 -23.72
N GLN A 83 0.89 18.56 -24.55
CA GLN A 83 2.06 17.93 -25.19
C GLN A 83 3.01 17.41 -24.10
N SER A 84 3.39 16.14 -24.18
CA SER A 84 4.67 15.73 -23.59
C SER A 84 5.78 16.08 -24.59
N GLU A 85 6.88 16.66 -24.11
CA GLU A 85 8.09 16.93 -24.93
C GLU A 85 8.66 15.64 -25.57
N TYR A 86 8.24 14.47 -25.07
CA TYR A 86 8.71 13.15 -25.47
C TYR A 86 7.59 12.26 -26.03
N GLY A 87 6.73 12.84 -26.88
CA GLY A 87 6.00 12.10 -27.91
C GLY A 87 5.23 10.84 -27.49
N HIS A 88 4.13 10.99 -26.77
CA HIS A 88 2.94 10.13 -26.95
C HIS A 88 1.72 10.78 -26.27
N ASN A 89 0.99 11.61 -27.02
CA ASN A 89 -0.23 12.26 -26.51
C ASN A 89 -1.43 11.31 -26.52
N THR A 90 -1.26 10.05 -26.92
CA THR A 90 -2.37 9.09 -27.04
C THR A 90 -2.19 7.92 -26.07
N HIS A 91 -3.22 7.66 -25.27
CA HIS A 91 -3.31 6.44 -24.47
C HIS A 91 -4.48 5.58 -24.90
N VAL A 92 -4.32 4.26 -24.77
CA VAL A 92 -5.38 3.29 -25.04
C VAL A 92 -5.92 2.78 -23.73
N VAL A 93 -7.24 2.76 -23.61
CA VAL A 93 -7.96 2.17 -22.48
C VAL A 93 -8.71 0.95 -22.98
N LYS A 94 -8.44 -0.20 -22.38
CA LYS A 94 -9.15 -1.45 -22.63
C LYS A 94 -10.24 -1.59 -21.57
N ILE A 95 -11.50 -1.44 -21.94
CA ILE A 95 -12.60 -1.43 -20.97
C ILE A 95 -12.76 -2.81 -20.33
N ALA A 96 -12.75 -3.88 -21.14
CA ALA A 96 -12.89 -5.27 -20.69
C ALA A 96 -11.84 -5.66 -19.63
N ASN A 97 -10.57 -5.36 -19.92
CA ASN A 97 -9.45 -5.67 -19.02
C ASN A 97 -9.33 -4.67 -17.87
N ARG A 98 -10.08 -3.58 -17.94
CA ARG A 98 -9.96 -2.43 -17.03
C ARG A 98 -8.53 -1.90 -16.99
N GLU A 99 -7.92 -1.71 -18.16
CA GLU A 99 -6.50 -1.31 -18.27
C GLU A 99 -6.33 0.00 -19.02
N CYS A 100 -5.23 0.69 -18.74
CA CYS A 100 -4.78 1.82 -19.54
C CYS A 100 -3.29 1.67 -19.87
N SER A 101 -2.91 1.98 -21.11
CA SER A 101 -1.51 1.91 -21.57
C SER A 101 -0.55 2.82 -20.79
N CYS A 102 -1.04 3.77 -19.98
CA CYS A 102 -0.19 4.55 -19.08
C CYS A 102 0.28 3.78 -17.82
N GLY A 103 -0.19 2.55 -17.58
CA GLY A 103 0.24 1.68 -16.47
C GLY A 103 -0.23 2.10 -15.06
N LYS A 104 -0.68 3.34 -14.88
CA LYS A 104 -1.04 3.91 -13.55
C LYS A 104 -2.08 3.09 -12.81
N ARG A 105 -3.07 2.53 -13.50
CA ARG A 105 -4.07 1.70 -12.82
C ARG A 105 -3.47 0.43 -12.22
N THR A 106 -2.54 -0.22 -12.91
CA THR A 106 -1.85 -1.42 -12.38
C THR A 106 -1.01 -1.04 -11.17
N GLN A 107 -0.30 0.08 -11.24
CA GLN A 107 0.56 0.59 -10.17
C GLN A 107 -0.21 1.02 -8.92
N PHE A 108 -1.30 1.77 -9.09
CA PHE A 108 -1.99 2.44 -8.01
C PHE A 108 -3.33 1.82 -7.65
N GLY A 109 -3.85 0.84 -8.39
CA GLY A 109 -5.19 0.27 -8.18
C GLY A 109 -6.37 1.23 -8.35
N ILE A 110 -6.12 2.50 -8.65
CA ILE A 110 -7.14 3.53 -8.91
C ILE A 110 -7.19 3.82 -10.43
N PRO A 111 -8.37 4.01 -11.03
CA PRO A 111 -8.47 4.44 -12.43
C PRO A 111 -7.76 5.77 -12.68
N CYS A 112 -6.76 5.77 -13.56
CA CYS A 112 -6.08 6.99 -14.01
C CYS A 112 -7.03 7.95 -14.76
N SER A 113 -6.62 9.20 -14.95
CA SER A 113 -7.45 10.21 -15.64
C SER A 113 -7.94 9.77 -17.03
N HIS A 114 -7.15 9.02 -17.80
CA HIS A 114 -7.57 8.46 -19.09
C HIS A 114 -8.71 7.44 -18.94
N ALA A 115 -8.55 6.51 -18.00
CA ALA A 115 -9.55 5.48 -17.73
C ALA A 115 -10.84 6.09 -17.18
N GLN A 116 -10.75 7.07 -16.27
CA GLN A 116 -11.92 7.78 -15.75
C GLN A 116 -12.70 8.47 -16.88
N ARG A 117 -12.01 9.15 -17.80
CA ARG A 117 -12.64 9.82 -18.94
C ARG A 117 -13.49 8.84 -19.76
N VAL A 118 -12.92 7.67 -20.05
CA VAL A 118 -13.59 6.58 -20.77
C VAL A 118 -14.77 6.05 -19.99
N TYR A 119 -14.60 5.69 -18.73
CA TYR A 119 -15.69 5.14 -17.93
C TYR A 119 -16.88 6.10 -17.83
N ILE A 120 -16.63 7.41 -17.65
CA ILE A 120 -17.69 8.43 -17.65
C ILE A 120 -18.44 8.46 -18.99
N ALA A 121 -17.73 8.44 -20.13
CA ALA A 121 -18.38 8.49 -21.44
C ALA A 121 -19.21 7.24 -21.77
N TYR A 122 -18.91 6.11 -21.13
CA TYR A 122 -19.64 4.85 -21.28
C TYR A 122 -20.65 4.60 -20.15
N ASN A 123 -20.95 5.60 -19.30
CA ASN A 123 -21.82 5.48 -18.13
C ASN A 123 -21.41 4.33 -17.18
N ILE A 124 -20.12 4.03 -17.10
CA ILE A 124 -19.56 3.07 -16.15
C ILE A 124 -19.27 3.81 -14.84
N ASN A 125 -19.75 3.25 -13.72
CA ASN A 125 -19.43 3.78 -12.40
C ASN A 125 -17.92 3.74 -12.16
N VAL A 126 -17.28 4.91 -12.13
CA VAL A 126 -15.83 5.03 -11.95
C VAL A 126 -15.38 4.54 -10.58
N ALA A 127 -16.23 4.70 -9.55
CA ALA A 127 -15.90 4.26 -8.19
C ALA A 127 -15.82 2.74 -8.08
N SER A 128 -16.70 2.00 -8.79
CA SER A 128 -16.64 0.53 -8.82
C SER A 128 -15.42 -0.03 -9.57
N MET A 129 -14.64 0.86 -10.20
CA MET A 129 -13.41 0.50 -10.90
C MET A 129 -12.16 0.64 -10.02
N VAL A 130 -12.26 1.18 -8.80
CA VAL A 130 -11.17 1.16 -7.81
C VAL A 130 -10.98 -0.26 -7.27
N LYS A 131 -9.73 -0.68 -7.03
CA LYS A 131 -9.45 -1.99 -6.46
C LYS A 131 -10.03 -2.12 -5.04
N ASP A 132 -10.53 -3.30 -4.75
CA ASP A 132 -11.21 -3.70 -3.52
C ASP A 132 -10.37 -3.54 -2.25
N TYR A 133 -9.04 -3.71 -2.32
CA TYR A 133 -8.18 -3.51 -1.15
C TYR A 133 -8.15 -2.05 -0.63
N TYR A 134 -8.70 -1.09 -1.39
CA TYR A 134 -8.92 0.28 -0.94
C TYR A 134 -10.30 0.52 -0.31
N ASP A 135 -11.18 -0.48 -0.34
CA ASP A 135 -12.45 -0.42 0.37
C ASP A 135 -12.18 -0.18 1.86
N LEU A 136 -12.93 0.76 2.43
CA LEU A 136 -12.81 1.12 3.83
C LEU A 136 -13.10 -0.07 4.75
N MET A 137 -13.96 -1.01 4.34
CA MET A 137 -14.18 -2.25 5.07
C MET A 137 -12.96 -3.17 5.06
N ALA A 138 -12.28 -3.32 3.91
CA ALA A 138 -11.03 -4.07 3.81
C ALA A 138 -9.93 -3.41 4.67
N TYR A 139 -9.87 -2.08 4.67
CA TYR A 139 -8.97 -1.31 5.54
C TYR A 139 -9.26 -1.57 7.03
N LYS A 140 -10.52 -1.44 7.47
CA LYS A 140 -10.91 -1.73 8.86
C LYS A 140 -10.52 -3.17 9.24
N ASN A 141 -10.91 -4.15 8.45
CA ASN A 141 -10.64 -5.57 8.73
C ASN A 141 -9.15 -5.86 8.84
N THR A 142 -8.31 -5.14 8.08
CA THR A 142 -6.84 -5.26 8.17
C THR A 142 -6.31 -4.76 9.52
N TYR A 143 -6.80 -3.62 10.01
CA TYR A 143 -6.29 -2.98 11.22
C TYR A 143 -7.03 -3.35 12.52
N SER A 144 -8.18 -4.03 12.43
CA SER A 144 -8.92 -4.53 13.60
C SER A 144 -8.37 -5.84 14.17
N LYS A 145 -7.28 -6.38 13.63
CA LYS A 145 -6.67 -7.62 14.13
C LYS A 145 -6.03 -7.41 15.50
N ALA A 146 -6.17 -8.41 16.37
CA ALA A 146 -5.49 -8.44 17.66
C ALA A 146 -4.02 -8.81 17.47
N PHE A 147 -3.18 -8.30 18.38
CA PHE A 147 -1.79 -8.73 18.52
C PHE A 147 -1.69 -9.54 19.80
N GLU A 148 -1.02 -10.69 19.72
CA GLU A 148 -0.62 -11.42 20.92
C GLU A 148 0.52 -10.67 21.62
N PRO A 149 0.54 -10.66 22.96
CA PRO A 149 1.64 -10.09 23.71
C PRO A 149 2.93 -10.89 23.47
N LEU A 150 4.09 -10.23 23.62
CA LEU A 150 5.36 -10.96 23.69
C LEU A 150 5.41 -11.75 24.98
N TYR A 151 5.47 -13.07 24.86
CA TYR A 151 5.68 -13.94 26.00
C TYR A 151 7.12 -13.79 26.53
N PRO A 152 7.34 -14.05 27.84
CA PRO A 152 8.68 -14.14 28.39
C PRO A 152 9.51 -15.17 27.62
N LYS A 153 10.83 -14.94 27.58
CA LYS A 153 11.79 -15.78 26.85
C LYS A 153 11.65 -17.28 27.18
N ASP A 154 11.27 -17.61 28.41
CA ASP A 154 11.14 -18.99 28.90
C ASP A 154 10.01 -19.78 28.20
N TYR A 155 9.12 -19.08 27.48
CA TYR A 155 8.03 -19.67 26.70
C TYR A 155 8.38 -19.81 25.21
N TRP A 156 9.57 -19.42 24.79
CA TRP A 156 9.96 -19.46 23.39
C TRP A 156 10.48 -20.85 23.02
N ASP A 157 9.98 -21.41 21.91
CA ASP A 157 10.48 -22.68 21.39
C ASP A 157 11.97 -22.59 21.05
N VAL A 158 12.70 -23.67 21.32
CA VAL A 158 14.08 -23.79 20.84
C VAL A 158 14.03 -23.93 19.32
N PRO A 159 14.67 -23.03 18.55
CA PRO A 159 14.64 -23.11 17.11
C PRO A 159 15.24 -24.43 16.63
N ALA A 160 14.56 -25.10 15.69
CA ALA A 160 15.02 -26.36 15.08
C ALA A 160 16.20 -26.19 14.11
N PHE A 161 16.73 -24.96 14.02
CA PHE A 161 17.87 -24.62 13.17
C PHE A 161 19.01 -24.09 14.03
N GLU A 162 20.23 -24.38 13.59
CA GLU A 162 21.42 -23.80 14.18
C GLU A 162 21.69 -22.43 13.56
N LEU A 163 21.87 -21.41 14.40
CA LEU A 163 22.29 -20.09 13.95
C LEU A 163 23.78 -20.14 13.60
N VAL A 164 24.09 -20.27 12.32
CA VAL A 164 25.47 -20.22 11.82
C VAL A 164 25.80 -18.77 11.47
N HIS A 165 26.78 -18.18 12.16
CA HIS A 165 27.33 -16.89 11.73
C HIS A 165 28.06 -17.04 10.40
N ASP A 166 27.87 -16.09 9.48
CA ASP A 166 28.64 -16.07 8.24
C ASP A 166 30.05 -15.56 8.54
N THR A 167 31.01 -16.49 8.54
CA THR A 167 32.43 -16.21 8.80
C THR A 167 33.09 -15.34 7.73
N THR A 168 32.43 -15.12 6.58
CA THR A 168 32.96 -14.28 5.50
C THR A 168 32.61 -12.80 5.66
N ILE A 169 31.68 -12.45 6.56
CA ILE A 169 31.33 -11.07 6.86
C ILE A 169 32.49 -10.41 7.62
N ARG A 170 33.26 -9.59 6.92
CA ARG A 170 34.30 -8.75 7.54
C ARG A 170 33.65 -7.68 8.41
N ILE A 171 33.87 -7.75 9.71
CA ILE A 171 33.52 -6.66 10.63
C ILE A 171 34.50 -5.52 10.35
N SER A 172 34.04 -4.46 9.66
CA SER A 172 34.81 -3.25 9.45
C SER A 172 35.06 -2.58 10.81
N THR A 173 36.27 -2.70 11.33
CA THR A 173 36.72 -1.89 12.47
C THR A 173 36.89 -0.45 12.01
N ARG A 174 36.21 0.50 12.66
CA ARG A 174 36.47 1.93 12.43
C ARG A 174 37.84 2.26 13.02
N PRO A 175 38.75 2.94 12.29
CA PRO A 175 39.96 3.49 12.88
C PRO A 175 39.58 4.54 13.93
N GLY A 176 40.20 4.46 15.10
CA GLY A 176 40.06 5.42 16.19
C GLY A 176 40.76 6.74 15.92
#